data_AF-A0AAD8HM11-F1
#
_entry.id   AF-A0AAD8HM11-F1
#
_cell.length_a   1.000
_cell.length_b   1.000
_cell.length_c   1.000
_cell.angle_alpha   90.00
_cell.angle_beta   90.00
_cell.angle_gamma   90.00
#
_symmetry.space_group_name_H-M   'P 1'
#
loop_
_entity.id
_entity.type
_entity.pdbx_description
1 polymer ?
#
loop_
_entity_poly.entity_id
_entity_poly.type
_entity_poly.pdbx_seq_one_letter_code
_entity_poly.pdbx_strand_id
1 'polypeptide(L)'
;MSDIVRPTTPALIVLFHRLVVTRSLLDGQQVGIKANIPHTHLANQKSDQNWMLVDGDRIKFPGGGTHFHYGADKYISALAAMLKIPTEKLNNGGHIRNVLDVGCGVASFGAYLLPLDIIAMSLAPNDVHENQIQFALERGSPSTLGVLGTKRLPYPSRSFELAHCSRCRIDWLQRDGVLLLELDRVLRPGGYFVYSSPEAYAHDPENERIRNSLHDLLKRMCWRVVQRKNKLLYGLNP
;
A
#
# COMPACT_ATOMS: atom_id res chain seq x y z
N MET A 1 6.61 37.75 -7.90
CA MET A 1 7.74 37.01 -7.31
C MET A 1 7.43 36.84 -5.84
N SER A 2 7.50 35.61 -5.33
CA SER A 2 7.27 35.26 -3.93
C SER A 2 7.89 33.87 -3.72
N ASP A 3 8.94 33.80 -2.92
CA ASP A 3 9.89 32.69 -3.00
C ASP A 3 9.39 31.39 -2.39
N ILE A 4 9.43 30.32 -3.19
CA ILE A 4 9.19 28.96 -2.70
C ILE A 4 10.47 28.51 -1.98
N VAL A 5 10.50 28.77 -0.67
CA VAL A 5 11.56 28.30 0.23
C VAL A 5 11.64 26.78 0.16
N ARG A 6 12.75 26.26 -0.39
CA ARG A 6 13.01 24.83 -0.47
C ARG A 6 13.33 24.30 0.94
N PRO A 7 12.57 23.34 1.50
CA PRO A 7 12.92 22.73 2.78
C PRO A 7 14.15 21.83 2.61
N THR A 8 15.30 22.25 3.14
CA THR A 8 16.42 21.34 3.36
C THR A 8 16.09 20.39 4.51
N THR A 9 16.25 19.08 4.28
CA THR A 9 16.10 18.00 5.27
C THR A 9 16.95 18.29 6.54
N PRO A 10 16.54 17.85 7.76
CA PRO A 10 15.63 16.73 8.02
C PRO A 10 14.54 16.97 9.09
N ALA A 11 13.59 17.89 8.87
CA ALA A 11 12.45 18.08 9.78
C ALA A 11 11.44 16.90 9.80
N LEU A 12 11.41 16.09 8.73
CA LEU A 12 10.34 15.11 8.46
C LEU A 12 10.23 13.96 9.49
N ILE A 13 11.30 13.67 10.23
CA ILE A 13 11.35 12.57 11.22
C ILE A 13 10.68 12.98 12.55
N VAL A 14 10.71 14.26 12.91
CA VAL A 14 10.29 14.71 14.26
C VAL A 14 8.76 14.70 14.43
N LEU A 15 7.99 14.87 13.34
CA LEU A 15 6.53 14.84 13.40
C LEU A 15 5.96 13.45 13.78
N PHE A 16 6.68 12.37 13.46
CA PHE A 16 6.25 11.00 13.77
C PHE A 16 6.07 10.73 15.28
N HIS A 17 6.77 11.45 16.15
CA HIS A 17 6.68 11.25 17.61
C HIS A 17 5.52 11.99 18.29
N ARG A 18 4.79 12.87 17.59
CA ARG A 18 3.53 13.46 18.09
C ARG A 18 2.28 12.91 17.42
N LEU A 19 2.39 12.24 16.27
CA LEU A 19 1.31 11.47 15.66
C LEU A 19 1.25 10.01 16.18
N VAL A 20 1.52 9.81 17.48
CA VAL A 20 1.38 8.49 18.12
C VAL A 20 -0.11 8.17 18.28
N VAL A 21 -0.65 7.52 17.26
CA VAL A 21 -1.80 6.60 17.29
C VAL A 21 -2.94 7.06 18.20
N THR A 22 -3.80 7.95 17.70
CA THR A 22 -5.22 7.89 18.11
C THR A 22 -5.73 6.50 17.75
N ARG A 23 -5.90 5.64 18.77
CA ARG A 23 -6.24 4.22 18.67
C ARG A 23 -7.70 3.99 18.29
N SER A 24 -8.17 4.71 17.27
CA SER A 24 -9.55 4.76 16.78
C SER A 24 -9.90 3.58 15.87
N LEU A 25 -9.36 2.39 16.18
CA LEU A 25 -9.98 1.12 15.84
C LEU A 25 -11.07 0.84 16.89
N LEU A 26 -12.18 1.57 16.78
CA LEU A 26 -13.36 1.27 17.59
C LEU A 26 -13.96 -0.03 17.06
N ASP A 27 -13.99 -1.06 17.90
CA ASP A 27 -14.51 -2.39 17.58
C ASP A 27 -13.90 -3.01 16.31
N GLY A 28 -12.62 -2.73 16.07
CA GLY A 28 -11.87 -3.17 14.88
C GLY A 28 -12.12 -2.36 13.61
N GLN A 29 -13.02 -1.37 13.63
CA GLN A 29 -13.27 -0.45 12.53
C GLN A 29 -12.48 0.85 12.71
N GLN A 30 -11.75 1.28 11.68
CA GLN A 30 -11.00 2.55 11.75
C GLN A 30 -11.95 3.75 11.60
N VAL A 31 -11.80 4.76 12.46
CA VAL A 31 -12.66 5.95 12.50
C VAL A 31 -11.84 7.23 12.60
N GLY A 32 -12.19 8.23 11.78
CA GLY A 32 -11.71 9.61 11.89
C GLY A 32 -12.79 10.56 12.43
N ILE A 33 -12.38 11.74 12.90
CA ILE A 33 -13.30 12.81 13.34
C ILE A 33 -13.47 13.82 12.20
N LYS A 34 -14.72 14.09 11.81
CA LYS A 34 -15.08 14.96 10.68
C LYS A 34 -14.53 16.39 10.80
N ALA A 35 -14.51 16.94 12.02
CA ALA A 35 -13.92 18.26 12.30
C ALA A 35 -12.39 18.32 12.10
N ASN A 36 -11.70 17.18 12.14
CA ASN A 36 -10.25 17.08 11.92
C ASN A 36 -9.88 16.79 10.46
N ILE A 37 -10.87 16.73 9.56
CA ILE A 37 -10.72 16.40 8.14
C ILE A 37 -11.12 17.66 7.34
N PRO A 38 -10.22 18.63 7.14
CA PRO A 38 -10.53 19.93 6.53
C PRO A 38 -10.99 19.82 5.07
N HIS A 39 -10.71 18.71 4.39
CA HIS A 39 -10.99 18.52 2.96
C HIS A 39 -12.11 17.52 2.70
N THR A 40 -13.29 17.79 3.29
CA THR A 40 -14.54 17.00 3.09
C THR A 40 -14.98 16.87 1.62
N HIS A 41 -14.43 17.66 0.70
CA HIS A 41 -14.66 17.47 -0.74
C HIS A 41 -14.18 16.09 -1.24
N LEU A 42 -13.06 15.56 -0.71
CA LEU A 42 -12.61 14.20 -1.06
C LEU A 42 -13.59 13.14 -0.53
N ALA A 43 -14.19 13.37 0.65
CA ALA A 43 -15.21 12.49 1.22
C ALA A 43 -16.39 12.33 0.26
N ASN A 44 -16.90 13.46 -0.24
CA ASN A 44 -18.03 13.49 -1.16
C ASN A 44 -17.67 12.93 -2.55
N GLN A 45 -16.41 13.02 -2.97
CA GLN A 45 -15.90 12.41 -4.22
C GLN A 45 -15.59 10.90 -4.13
N LYS A 46 -15.65 10.29 -2.94
CA LYS A 46 -15.24 8.88 -2.69
C LYS A 46 -16.21 8.05 -1.85
N SER A 47 -17.35 8.61 -1.46
CA SER A 47 -18.44 7.90 -0.78
C SER A 47 -19.08 6.83 -1.68
N ASP A 48 -19.12 7.06 -3.00
CA ASP A 48 -19.56 6.12 -4.04
C ASP A 48 -18.78 4.79 -4.01
N GLN A 49 -17.50 4.84 -3.65
CA GLN A 49 -16.57 3.72 -3.68
C GLN A 49 -16.49 2.95 -2.35
N ASN A 50 -17.39 3.25 -1.39
CA ASN A 50 -17.39 2.67 -0.04
C ASN A 50 -16.04 2.78 0.70
N TRP A 51 -15.21 3.78 0.37
CA TRP A 51 -13.97 4.05 1.10
C TRP A 51 -14.24 4.70 2.47
N MET A 52 -15.36 5.41 2.57
CA MET A 52 -15.70 6.30 3.67
C MET A 52 -17.22 6.30 3.88
N LEU A 53 -17.66 6.24 5.14
CA LEU A 53 -19.05 6.42 5.54
C LEU A 53 -19.11 7.52 6.60
N VAL A 54 -19.92 8.55 6.37
CA VAL A 54 -20.13 9.65 7.33
C VAL A 54 -21.18 9.21 8.36
N ASP A 55 -20.85 9.35 9.64
CA ASP A 55 -21.63 8.87 10.77
C ASP A 55 -21.69 10.00 11.83
N GLY A 56 -22.57 10.97 11.58
CA GLY A 56 -22.63 12.24 12.33
C GLY A 56 -21.34 13.05 12.19
N ASP A 57 -20.62 13.19 13.30
CA ASP A 57 -19.31 13.85 13.40
C ASP A 57 -18.12 12.89 13.23
N ARG A 58 -18.39 11.62 12.95
CA ARG A 58 -17.38 10.58 12.68
C ARG A 58 -17.37 10.21 11.21
N ILE A 59 -16.23 9.68 10.76
CA ILE A 59 -16.06 9.11 9.42
C ILE A 59 -15.45 7.72 9.58
N LYS A 60 -16.25 6.69 9.28
CA LYS A 60 -15.87 5.28 9.32
C LYS A 60 -15.18 4.86 8.03
N PHE A 61 -14.09 4.10 8.13
CA PHE A 61 -13.59 3.28 7.04
C PHE A 61 -14.14 1.86 7.21
N PRO A 62 -14.84 1.28 6.22
CA PRO A 62 -15.19 -0.14 6.25
C PRO A 62 -14.05 -1.04 5.72
N GLY A 63 -12.87 -0.48 5.42
CA GLY A 63 -11.75 -1.19 4.77
C GLY A 63 -12.03 -1.62 3.33
N GLY A 64 -13.19 -1.23 2.79
CA GLY A 64 -13.66 -1.61 1.46
C GLY A 64 -13.09 -0.75 0.32
N GLY A 65 -13.46 -1.11 -0.90
CA GLY A 65 -13.14 -0.32 -2.11
C GLY A 65 -13.28 -1.11 -3.41
N THR A 66 -12.91 -0.49 -4.53
CA THR A 66 -12.90 -1.09 -5.89
C THR A 66 -11.86 -2.22 -6.09
N HIS A 67 -11.38 -2.81 -5.00
CA HIS A 67 -10.43 -3.94 -4.99
C HIS A 67 -10.69 -4.80 -3.74
N PHE A 68 -10.82 -4.17 -2.58
CA PHE A 68 -11.21 -4.81 -1.32
C PHE A 68 -12.74 -4.94 -1.19
N HIS A 69 -13.39 -5.54 -2.19
CA HIS A 69 -14.86 -5.63 -2.27
C HIS A 69 -15.52 -6.27 -1.03
N TYR A 70 -14.81 -7.17 -0.35
CA TYR A 70 -15.27 -7.88 0.86
C TYR A 70 -14.59 -7.40 2.16
N GLY A 71 -13.81 -6.33 2.10
CA GLY A 71 -12.97 -5.81 3.20
C GLY A 71 -11.49 -6.17 3.08
N ALA A 72 -10.62 -5.27 3.57
CA ALA A 72 -9.17 -5.44 3.57
C ALA A 72 -8.70 -6.54 4.54
N ASP A 73 -9.44 -6.79 5.62
CA ASP A 73 -9.29 -7.91 6.55
C ASP A 73 -9.24 -9.25 5.80
N LYS A 74 -10.22 -9.51 4.92
CA LYS A 74 -10.33 -10.77 4.18
C LYS A 74 -9.26 -10.89 3.10
N TYR A 75 -8.84 -9.77 2.52
CA TYR A 75 -7.69 -9.74 1.60
C TYR A 75 -6.39 -10.10 2.32
N ILE A 76 -6.12 -9.54 3.50
CA ILE A 76 -4.93 -9.82 4.31
C ILE A 76 -4.91 -11.28 4.78
N SER A 77 -6.04 -11.82 5.24
CA SER A 77 -6.16 -13.24 5.61
C SER A 77 -5.95 -14.17 4.41
N ALA A 78 -6.57 -13.87 3.26
CA ALA A 78 -6.37 -14.62 2.02
C ALA A 78 -4.91 -14.54 1.53
N LEU A 79 -4.25 -13.40 1.70
CA LEU A 79 -2.84 -13.22 1.39
C LEU A 79 -1.97 -14.10 2.31
N ALA A 80 -2.16 -14.06 3.63
CA ALA A 80 -1.39 -14.88 4.57
C ALA A 80 -1.54 -16.39 4.32
N ALA A 81 -2.76 -16.86 4.04
CA ALA A 81 -3.03 -18.23 3.61
C ALA A 81 -2.35 -18.55 2.26
N MET A 82 -2.36 -17.63 1.30
CA MET A 82 -1.66 -17.79 0.01
C MET A 82 -0.14 -17.76 0.13
N LEU A 83 0.44 -17.03 1.11
CA LEU A 83 1.86 -17.08 1.49
C LEU A 83 2.24 -18.38 2.21
N LYS A 84 1.25 -19.22 2.59
CA LYS A 84 1.39 -20.43 3.42
C LYS A 84 2.04 -20.15 4.78
N ILE A 85 1.68 -19.02 5.40
CA ILE A 85 2.17 -18.65 6.73
C ILE A 85 1.56 -19.58 7.79
N PRO A 86 2.36 -20.29 8.62
CA PRO A 86 1.87 -21.30 9.56
C PRO A 86 0.87 -20.79 10.60
N THR A 87 0.91 -19.49 10.93
CA THR A 87 0.03 -18.86 11.92
C THR A 87 -1.25 -18.25 11.34
N GLU A 88 -1.46 -18.35 10.02
CA GLU A 88 -2.52 -17.70 9.21
C GLU A 88 -2.61 -16.15 9.33
N LYS A 89 -1.88 -15.53 10.24
CA LYS A 89 -1.70 -14.08 10.42
C LYS A 89 -0.44 -13.61 9.69
N LEU A 90 -0.56 -12.60 8.84
CA LEU A 90 0.52 -12.11 7.96
C LEU A 90 1.83 -11.76 8.69
N ASN A 91 1.75 -11.34 9.95
CA ASN A 91 2.90 -10.97 10.79
C ASN A 91 3.92 -12.11 10.97
N ASN A 92 3.44 -13.36 10.98
CA ASN A 92 4.26 -14.58 11.04
C ASN A 92 5.34 -14.52 12.14
N GLY A 93 4.95 -14.29 13.40
CA GLY A 93 5.89 -14.23 14.53
C GLY A 93 6.91 -13.09 14.47
N GLY A 94 6.60 -12.00 13.74
CA GLY A 94 7.48 -10.85 13.51
C GLY A 94 8.38 -10.96 12.27
N HIS A 95 8.21 -11.99 11.43
CA HIS A 95 8.89 -12.13 10.13
C HIS A 95 8.40 -11.13 9.07
N ILE A 96 7.20 -10.57 9.20
CA ILE A 96 6.75 -9.41 8.43
C ILE A 96 6.28 -8.35 9.43
N ARG A 97 6.91 -7.17 9.42
CA ARG A 97 6.57 -6.02 10.29
C ARG A 97 6.64 -4.67 9.58
N ASN A 98 7.42 -4.56 8.50
CA ASN A 98 7.63 -3.36 7.72
C ASN A 98 7.16 -3.62 6.28
N VAL A 99 6.08 -2.94 5.87
CA VAL A 99 5.44 -3.12 4.55
C VAL A 99 5.57 -1.85 3.72
N LEU A 100 5.86 -1.98 2.43
CA LEU A 100 5.77 -0.89 1.46
C LEU A 100 4.48 -1.04 0.65
N ASP A 101 3.53 -0.12 0.80
CA ASP A 101 2.19 -0.20 0.18
C ASP A 101 2.08 0.80 -0.98
N VAL A 102 2.40 0.32 -2.20
CA VAL A 102 2.49 1.11 -3.43
C VAL A 102 1.13 1.25 -4.10
N GLY A 103 0.73 2.49 -4.39
CA GLY A 103 -0.61 2.81 -4.89
C GLY A 103 -1.68 2.61 -3.82
N CYS A 104 -1.35 2.94 -2.57
CA CYS A 104 -2.11 2.69 -1.34
C CYS A 104 -3.59 3.14 -1.33
N GLY A 105 -4.01 3.98 -2.27
CA GLY A 105 -5.26 4.71 -2.17
C GLY A 105 -5.29 5.55 -0.89
N VAL A 106 -6.39 5.47 -0.13
CA VAL A 106 -6.52 6.09 1.20
C VAL A 106 -5.92 5.24 2.34
N ALA A 107 -4.88 4.45 2.06
CA ALA A 107 -4.14 3.59 2.98
C ALA A 107 -4.97 2.55 3.78
N SER A 108 -6.10 2.08 3.24
CA SER A 108 -6.95 1.06 3.88
C SER A 108 -6.21 -0.24 4.16
N PHE A 109 -5.34 -0.69 3.25
CA PHE A 109 -4.51 -1.89 3.47
C PHE A 109 -3.53 -1.68 4.63
N GLY A 110 -2.74 -0.60 4.59
CA GLY A 110 -1.79 -0.25 5.64
C GLY A 110 -2.43 -0.07 7.02
N ALA A 111 -3.64 0.48 7.10
CA ALA A 111 -4.35 0.62 8.37
C ALA A 111 -4.82 -0.72 8.97
N TYR A 112 -5.28 -1.66 8.13
CA TYR A 112 -5.71 -2.99 8.57
C TYR A 112 -4.54 -3.93 8.93
N LEU A 113 -3.30 -3.51 8.63
CA LEU A 113 -2.07 -4.17 9.07
C LEU A 113 -1.65 -3.77 10.51
N LEU A 114 -1.99 -2.57 10.97
CA LEU A 114 -1.66 -2.08 12.33
C LEU A 114 -2.13 -3.02 13.48
N PRO A 115 -3.37 -3.56 13.50
CA PRO A 115 -3.80 -4.50 14.55
C PRO A 115 -3.19 -5.92 14.43
N LEU A 116 -2.29 -6.14 13.46
CA LEU A 116 -1.46 -7.33 13.33
C LEU A 116 0.01 -7.07 13.72
N ASP A 117 0.30 -5.94 14.38
CA ASP A 117 1.66 -5.48 14.71
C ASP A 117 2.56 -5.33 13.45
N ILE A 118 1.96 -4.87 12.35
CA ILE A 118 2.64 -4.57 11.08
C ILE A 118 2.45 -3.08 10.76
N ILE A 119 3.55 -2.38 10.51
CA ILE A 119 3.56 -0.99 10.05
C ILE A 119 3.73 -0.99 8.52
N ALA A 120 2.77 -0.40 7.82
CA ALA A 120 2.90 -0.08 6.41
C ALA A 120 3.33 1.37 6.21
N MET A 121 4.22 1.58 5.25
CA MET A 121 4.54 2.88 4.66
C MET A 121 3.81 2.95 3.32
N SER A 122 2.71 3.70 3.29
CA SER A 122 1.85 3.87 2.12
C SER A 122 2.40 4.94 1.17
N LEU A 123 2.35 4.65 -0.13
CA LEU A 123 2.97 5.45 -1.20
C LEU A 123 1.97 5.72 -2.32
N ALA A 124 1.68 6.99 -2.60
CA ALA A 124 0.85 7.41 -3.72
C ALA A 124 1.63 8.26 -4.75
N PRO A 125 1.22 8.27 -6.03
CA PRO A 125 1.75 9.21 -7.01
C PRO A 125 1.51 10.67 -6.60
N ASN A 126 2.39 11.55 -7.06
CA ASN A 126 2.24 13.00 -6.90
C ASN A 126 1.41 13.56 -8.07
N ASP A 127 0.12 13.24 -8.09
CA ASP A 127 -0.85 13.66 -9.12
C ASP A 127 -2.16 14.17 -8.48
N VAL A 128 -3.28 14.15 -9.22
CA VAL A 128 -4.61 14.54 -8.71
C VAL A 128 -5.08 13.75 -7.47
N HIS A 129 -4.39 12.68 -7.08
CA HIS A 129 -4.66 11.89 -5.89
C HIS A 129 -3.89 12.34 -4.64
N GLU A 130 -3.14 13.47 -4.67
CA GLU A 130 -2.41 14.01 -3.50
C GLU A 130 -3.25 14.04 -2.19
N ASN A 131 -4.52 14.40 -2.30
CA ASN A 131 -5.50 14.42 -1.20
C ASN A 131 -5.62 13.06 -0.46
N GLN A 132 -5.29 11.93 -1.09
CA GLN A 132 -5.35 10.61 -0.48
C GLN A 132 -4.24 10.39 0.56
N ILE A 133 -3.06 10.97 0.36
CA ILE A 133 -1.96 10.92 1.33
C ILE A 133 -2.25 11.83 2.51
N GLN A 134 -2.77 13.03 2.27
CA GLN A 134 -3.24 13.92 3.33
C GLN A 134 -4.27 13.20 4.22
N PHE A 135 -5.25 12.54 3.61
CA PHE A 135 -6.29 11.82 4.32
C PHE A 135 -5.80 10.53 5.02
N ALA A 136 -4.73 9.91 4.51
CA ALA A 136 -4.05 8.80 5.18
C ALA A 136 -3.21 9.26 6.39
N LEU A 137 -2.59 10.44 6.32
CA LEU A 137 -1.88 11.06 7.44
C LEU A 137 -2.86 11.52 8.53
N GLU A 138 -4.00 12.11 8.17
CA GLU A 138 -5.08 12.51 9.08
C GLU A 138 -5.66 11.33 9.88
N ARG A 139 -5.62 10.10 9.33
CA ARG A 139 -6.04 8.87 10.03
C ARG A 139 -4.91 8.12 10.74
N GLY A 140 -3.69 8.68 10.77
CA GLY A 140 -2.52 8.11 11.44
C GLY A 140 -1.79 6.99 10.68
N SER A 141 -2.08 6.76 9.40
CA SER A 141 -1.36 5.79 8.57
C SER A 141 -0.06 6.41 8.03
N PRO A 142 1.13 5.84 8.28
CA PRO A 142 2.39 6.34 7.73
C PRO A 142 2.36 6.38 6.20
N SER A 143 2.46 7.58 5.62
CA SER A 143 2.16 7.80 4.20
C SER A 143 3.07 8.88 3.60
N THR A 144 3.44 8.73 2.32
CA THR A 144 4.15 9.77 1.56
C THR A 144 3.74 9.82 0.09
N LEU A 145 3.89 10.98 -0.53
CA LEU A 145 3.90 11.13 -1.97
C LEU A 145 5.24 10.62 -2.55
N GLY A 146 5.22 10.04 -3.74
CA GLY A 146 6.43 9.68 -4.47
C GLY A 146 6.17 9.19 -5.90
N VAL A 147 7.07 9.56 -6.81
CA VAL A 147 6.93 9.29 -8.25
C VAL A 147 7.98 8.28 -8.69
N LEU A 148 7.69 7.00 -8.49
CA LEU A 148 8.59 5.86 -8.78
C LEU A 148 9.24 5.94 -10.17
N GLY A 149 8.50 6.31 -11.20
CA GLY A 149 8.99 6.45 -12.58
C GLY A 149 10.01 7.58 -12.83
N THR A 150 10.29 8.43 -11.83
CA THR A 150 11.22 9.57 -11.95
C THR A 150 12.20 9.73 -10.79
N LYS A 151 11.88 9.23 -9.59
CA LYS A 151 12.69 9.35 -8.38
C LYS A 151 12.83 8.02 -7.66
N ARG A 152 14.06 7.69 -7.30
CA ARG A 152 14.42 6.62 -6.36
C ARG A 152 13.70 6.82 -5.02
N LEU A 153 13.30 5.74 -4.35
CA LEU A 153 12.64 5.81 -3.05
C LEU A 153 13.61 6.34 -1.98
N PRO A 154 13.14 7.19 -1.05
CA PRO A 154 13.96 7.76 0.03
C PRO A 154 14.31 6.74 1.14
N TYR A 155 14.14 5.45 0.89
CA TYR A 155 14.35 4.38 1.86
C TYR A 155 15.73 3.71 1.68
N PRO A 156 16.44 3.39 2.79
CA PRO A 156 17.60 2.52 2.77
C PRO A 156 17.31 1.19 2.07
N SER A 157 18.36 0.53 1.58
CA SER A 157 18.21 -0.83 1.07
C SER A 157 17.83 -1.78 2.21
N ARG A 158 17.05 -2.84 1.93
CA ARG A 158 16.64 -3.84 2.93
C ARG A 158 15.81 -3.27 4.12
N SER A 159 14.90 -2.33 3.81
CA SER A 159 14.00 -1.67 4.78
C SER A 159 12.69 -2.42 5.03
N PHE A 160 12.18 -3.19 4.06
CA PHE A 160 10.85 -3.82 4.12
C PHE A 160 10.93 -5.34 4.00
N GLU A 161 10.01 -6.08 4.62
CA GLU A 161 9.86 -7.53 4.42
C GLU A 161 8.81 -7.90 3.36
N LEU A 162 7.87 -6.99 3.08
CA LEU A 162 6.86 -7.17 2.03
C LEU A 162 6.58 -5.84 1.31
N ALA A 163 6.48 -5.89 -0.01
CA ALA A 163 5.98 -4.81 -0.85
C ALA A 163 4.66 -5.23 -1.51
N HIS A 164 3.70 -4.33 -1.52
CA HIS A 164 2.34 -4.56 -2.00
C HIS A 164 2.02 -3.56 -3.11
N CYS A 165 1.42 -4.03 -4.21
CA CYS A 165 0.82 -3.23 -5.27
C CYS A 165 -0.57 -3.80 -5.57
N SER A 166 -1.61 -3.09 -5.13
CA SER A 166 -3.00 -3.39 -5.45
C SER A 166 -3.51 -2.36 -6.45
N ARG A 167 -3.74 -2.77 -7.70
CA ARG A 167 -4.17 -1.87 -8.81
C ARG A 167 -3.29 -0.60 -8.92
N CYS A 168 -2.01 -0.64 -8.54
CA CYS A 168 -1.23 0.55 -8.25
C CYS A 168 -0.88 1.45 -9.46
N ARG A 169 -1.28 1.06 -10.68
CA ARG A 169 -1.03 1.76 -11.96
C ARG A 169 0.46 2.02 -12.27
N ILE A 170 1.36 1.32 -11.60
CA ILE A 170 2.79 1.30 -11.92
C ILE A 170 3.05 0.27 -13.02
N ASP A 171 3.66 0.70 -14.12
CA ASP A 171 4.23 -0.20 -15.11
C ASP A 171 5.57 -0.75 -14.60
N TRP A 172 5.51 -1.93 -13.98
CA TRP A 172 6.68 -2.65 -13.47
C TRP A 172 7.60 -3.21 -14.58
N LEU A 173 7.17 -3.18 -15.84
CA LEU A 173 7.96 -3.60 -17.01
C LEU A 173 8.72 -2.43 -17.65
N GLN A 174 8.36 -1.18 -17.30
CA GLN A 174 8.98 0.02 -17.85
C GLN A 174 10.51 -0.01 -17.72
N ARG A 175 11.21 0.31 -18.83
CA ARG A 175 12.68 0.37 -18.92
C ARG A 175 13.33 -0.90 -18.35
N ASP A 176 12.93 -2.04 -18.91
CA ASP A 176 13.44 -3.38 -18.60
C ASP A 176 13.39 -3.77 -17.11
N GLY A 177 12.45 -3.20 -16.35
CA GLY A 177 12.27 -3.50 -14.93
C GLY A 177 13.04 -2.62 -13.96
N VAL A 178 13.45 -1.41 -14.36
CA VAL A 178 14.16 -0.47 -13.45
C VAL A 178 13.42 -0.24 -12.12
N LEU A 179 12.08 -0.30 -12.12
CA LEU A 179 11.25 -0.18 -10.92
C LEU A 179 11.28 -1.44 -10.04
N LEU A 180 11.46 -2.62 -10.63
CA LEU A 180 11.65 -3.88 -9.89
C LEU A 180 13.05 -3.96 -9.28
N LEU A 181 14.07 -3.40 -9.92
CA LEU A 181 15.42 -3.26 -9.33
C LEU A 181 15.41 -2.31 -8.12
N GLU A 182 14.65 -1.23 -8.17
CA GLU A 182 14.45 -0.35 -7.01
C GLU A 182 13.63 -1.02 -5.90
N LEU A 183 12.69 -1.89 -6.26
CA LEU A 183 11.88 -2.68 -5.32
C LEU A 183 12.71 -3.75 -4.61
N ASP A 184 13.48 -4.53 -5.37
CA ASP A 184 14.46 -5.51 -4.91
C ASP A 184 15.42 -4.91 -3.88
N ARG A 185 15.96 -3.71 -4.21
CA ARG A 185 16.85 -2.95 -3.35
C ARG A 185 16.23 -2.62 -1.99
N VAL A 186 14.98 -2.16 -1.93
CA VAL A 186 14.34 -1.75 -0.67
C VAL A 186 13.79 -2.93 0.14
N LEU A 187 13.55 -4.08 -0.50
CA LEU A 187 13.19 -5.32 0.17
C LEU A 187 14.40 -5.96 0.86
N ARG A 188 14.14 -6.68 1.95
CA ARG A 188 15.09 -7.60 2.59
C ARG A 188 15.22 -8.87 1.74
N PRO A 189 16.35 -9.59 1.76
CA PRO A 189 16.46 -10.91 1.14
C PRO A 189 15.43 -11.86 1.73
N GLY A 190 14.78 -12.67 0.91
CA GLY A 190 13.62 -13.46 1.34
C GLY A 190 12.38 -12.63 1.65
N GLY A 191 12.30 -11.39 1.16
CA GLY A 191 11.13 -10.52 1.21
C GLY A 191 10.16 -10.77 0.04
N TYR A 192 8.91 -10.37 0.22
CA TYR A 192 7.83 -10.65 -0.73
C TYR A 192 7.46 -9.42 -1.58
N PHE A 193 7.26 -9.60 -2.89
CA PHE A 193 6.48 -8.64 -3.71
C PHE A 193 5.14 -9.25 -4.06
N VAL A 194 4.05 -8.54 -3.74
CA VAL A 194 2.66 -8.92 -3.94
C VAL A 194 2.02 -7.97 -4.95
N TYR A 195 1.64 -8.49 -6.12
CA TYR A 195 1.01 -7.73 -7.21
C TYR A 195 -0.39 -8.26 -7.51
N SER A 196 -1.43 -7.43 -7.34
CA SER A 196 -2.82 -7.77 -7.67
C SER A 196 -3.51 -6.82 -8.64
N SER A 197 -4.21 -7.40 -9.61
CA SER A 197 -5.22 -6.72 -10.43
C SER A 197 -6.62 -6.87 -9.79
N PRO A 198 -7.57 -5.95 -10.04
CA PRO A 198 -8.95 -6.11 -9.60
C PRO A 198 -9.64 -7.27 -10.32
N GLU A 199 -10.63 -7.89 -9.65
CA GLU A 199 -11.40 -9.04 -10.14
C GLU A 199 -11.98 -8.84 -11.54
N ALA A 200 -12.50 -7.64 -11.83
CA ALA A 200 -13.08 -7.27 -13.13
C ALA A 200 -12.11 -7.38 -14.32
N TYR A 201 -10.79 -7.42 -14.08
CA TYR A 201 -9.75 -7.56 -15.11
C TYR A 201 -9.02 -8.91 -15.02
N ALA A 202 -9.51 -9.88 -14.24
CA ALA A 202 -8.87 -11.19 -14.06
C ALA A 202 -8.91 -12.08 -15.32
N HIS A 203 -9.72 -11.71 -16.32
CA HIS A 203 -9.88 -12.39 -17.61
C HIS A 203 -9.52 -11.50 -18.81
N ASP A 204 -8.95 -10.32 -18.57
CA ASP A 204 -8.48 -9.41 -19.62
C ASP A 204 -7.14 -9.92 -20.21
N PRO A 205 -7.05 -10.14 -21.54
CA PRO A 205 -5.81 -10.55 -22.20
C PRO A 205 -4.62 -9.61 -22.00
N GLU A 206 -4.84 -8.31 -21.79
CA GLU A 206 -3.75 -7.36 -21.51
C GLU A 206 -3.18 -7.59 -20.11
N ASN A 207 -4.04 -7.69 -19.09
CA ASN A 207 -3.63 -8.05 -17.72
C ASN A 207 -2.96 -9.44 -17.65
N GLU A 208 -3.41 -10.43 -18.43
CA GLU A 208 -2.75 -11.72 -18.62
C GLU A 208 -1.33 -11.55 -19.19
N ARG A 209 -1.17 -10.78 -20.28
CA ARG A 209 0.12 -10.50 -20.92
C ARG A 209 1.09 -9.80 -19.97
N ILE A 210 0.66 -8.75 -19.29
CA ILE A 210 1.47 -8.00 -18.30
C ILE A 210 1.93 -8.96 -17.18
N ARG A 211 1.02 -9.78 -16.64
CA ARG A 211 1.32 -10.77 -15.59
C ARG A 211 2.32 -11.84 -16.04
N ASN A 212 2.25 -12.29 -17.29
CA ASN A 212 3.23 -13.21 -17.88
C ASN A 212 4.62 -12.54 -17.96
N SER A 213 4.71 -11.39 -18.62
CA SER A 213 5.97 -10.65 -18.79
C SER A 213 6.61 -10.28 -17.44
N LEU A 214 5.81 -9.95 -16.43
CA LEU A 214 6.29 -9.66 -15.07
C LEU A 214 6.86 -10.91 -14.40
N HIS A 215 6.18 -12.06 -14.50
CA HIS A 215 6.69 -13.35 -14.02
C HIS A 215 8.01 -13.75 -14.69
N ASP A 216 8.15 -13.53 -16.00
CA ASP A 216 9.35 -13.90 -16.76
C ASP A 216 10.53 -12.94 -16.49
N LEU A 217 10.25 -11.66 -16.22
CA LEU A 217 11.24 -10.69 -15.75
C LEU A 217 11.71 -11.00 -14.32
N LEU A 218 10.80 -11.28 -13.39
CA LEU A 218 11.13 -11.71 -12.03
C LEU A 218 12.00 -12.99 -12.04
N LYS A 219 11.69 -13.97 -12.90
CA LYS A 219 12.54 -15.15 -13.09
C LYS A 219 13.96 -14.82 -13.58
N ARG A 220 14.10 -13.87 -14.51
CA ARG A 220 15.42 -13.38 -14.97
C ARG A 220 16.20 -12.64 -13.88
N MET A 221 15.50 -12.03 -12.91
CA MET A 221 16.09 -11.44 -11.70
C MET A 221 16.37 -12.47 -10.60
N CYS A 222 16.27 -13.78 -10.88
CA CYS A 222 16.39 -14.88 -9.92
C CYS A 222 15.34 -14.90 -8.78
N TRP A 223 14.26 -14.13 -8.89
CA TRP A 223 13.18 -14.16 -7.91
C TRP A 223 12.36 -15.45 -8.01
N ARG A 224 12.03 -16.03 -6.85
CA ARG A 224 11.22 -17.24 -6.75
C ARG A 224 9.74 -16.87 -6.68
N VAL A 225 9.03 -16.94 -7.81
CA VAL A 225 7.55 -16.87 -7.83
C VAL A 225 7.00 -18.07 -7.05
N VAL A 226 6.30 -17.81 -5.95
CA VAL A 226 5.84 -18.86 -5.02
C VAL A 226 4.40 -19.29 -5.31
N GLN A 227 3.55 -18.36 -5.74
CA GLN A 227 2.19 -18.66 -6.18
C GLN A 227 1.72 -17.66 -7.25
N ARG A 228 0.95 -18.18 -8.20
CA ARG A 228 0.14 -17.41 -9.16
C ARG A 228 -1.31 -17.88 -9.02
N LYS A 229 -2.26 -16.94 -8.97
CA LYS A 229 -3.70 -17.13 -9.21
C LYS A 229 -4.15 -16.07 -10.23
N ASN A 230 -5.41 -16.14 -10.70
CA ASN A 230 -5.90 -15.29 -11.79
C ASN A 230 -5.64 -13.79 -11.55
N LYS A 231 -5.97 -13.31 -10.34
CA LYS A 231 -5.84 -11.90 -9.92
C LYS A 231 -4.65 -11.58 -8.99
N LEU A 232 -3.74 -12.53 -8.73
CA LEU A 232 -2.59 -12.34 -7.82
C LEU A 232 -1.33 -13.06 -8.33
N LEU A 233 -0.23 -12.31 -8.43
CA LEU A 233 1.12 -12.83 -8.57
C LEU A 233 1.93 -12.38 -7.34
N TYR A 234 2.68 -13.29 -6.73
CA TYR A 234 3.68 -12.87 -5.74
C TYR A 234 4.96 -13.70 -5.82
N GLY A 235 6.08 -13.06 -5.51
CA GLY A 235 7.42 -13.65 -5.56
C GLY A 235 8.28 -13.28 -4.36
N LEU A 236 9.30 -14.10 -4.12
CA LEU A 236 10.35 -13.89 -3.14
C LEU A 236 11.61 -13.40 -3.84
N ASN A 237 12.28 -12.36 -3.33
CA ASN A 237 13.61 -11.96 -3.82
C ASN A 237 14.71 -12.88 -3.23
N PRO A 238 15.89 -12.97 -3.88
CA PRO A 238 17.04 -13.73 -3.37
C PRO A 238 17.70 -13.11 -2.12
#